data_AF-A0A6M1PE60-F1
#
_entry.id   AF-A0A6M1PE60-F1
#
_cell.length_a   1.000
_cell.length_b   1.000
_cell.length_c   1.000
_cell.angle_alpha   90.00
_cell.angle_beta   90.00
_cell.angle_gamma   90.00
#
_symmetry.space_group_name_H-M   'P 1'
#
loop_
_entity.id
_entity.type
_entity.pdbx_description
1 polymer ?
#
loop_
_entity_poly.entity_id
_entity_poly.type
_entity_poly.pdbx_seq_one_letter_code
_entity_poly.pdbx_strand_id
1 'polypeptide(L)'
;MKTLGQSSAKIKRNALLGLAIILGTGGSSAAIAESVSATPPAAAVTSEQSLGVYNQFQKYLKNSAKTPYSLIQARNYLLNNLKRADSWRATVMVLQLENAQKARLNAFSEKFFPEKVQKAIDAAYRKGGRETGLTYSSLLKYITDNSVRSLLTESYGYGYKLETSEGMYYPVMHYEGFKYFKPYIGKDIAAYIDLMAADSNKPALSDAAIIIPWNELINRTLALEAFVKAYPTSNRTAAVKEKLRLMETFVFFGSNNTPAYQYGAQGEPTIIDPELKQAYEKAVLNGAGDSSVLKTIQSVLGMLDASGDKWNGNIEKFLRDFIQNG
;
A
#
# COMPACT_ATOMS: atom_id res chain seq x y z
N MET A 1 -29.47 7.49 53.80
CA MET A 1 -29.89 8.81 54.29
C MET A 1 -29.47 9.89 53.27
N LYS A 2 -30.44 10.71 52.85
CA LYS A 2 -30.34 12.09 52.28
C LYS A 2 -29.28 12.42 51.20
N THR A 3 -29.80 12.58 49.97
CA THR A 3 -29.62 13.70 49.01
C THR A 3 -28.34 14.55 49.01
N LEU A 4 -27.72 14.66 47.83
CA LEU A 4 -27.04 15.80 47.16
C LEU A 4 -26.76 15.27 45.73
N GLY A 5 -26.85 15.95 44.58
CA GLY A 5 -26.93 17.35 44.18
C GLY A 5 -26.70 17.31 42.65
N GLN A 6 -27.45 18.11 41.90
CA GLN A 6 -27.51 18.09 40.43
C GLN A 6 -26.24 18.64 39.76
N SER A 7 -25.84 18.07 38.61
CA SER A 7 -25.59 18.79 37.34
C SER A 7 -25.07 17.81 36.28
N SER A 8 -25.92 17.43 35.33
CA SER A 8 -25.51 16.75 34.09
C SER A 8 -25.94 17.59 32.90
N ALA A 9 -24.95 18.10 32.16
CA ALA A 9 -25.17 18.76 30.89
C ALA A 9 -25.64 17.72 29.86
N LYS A 10 -26.84 17.92 29.33
CA LYS A 10 -27.50 17.08 28.33
C LYS A 10 -26.74 17.16 26.99
N ILE A 11 -26.06 16.08 26.62
CA ILE A 11 -25.66 15.82 25.24
C ILE A 11 -26.93 15.41 24.48
N LYS A 12 -27.37 16.25 23.54
CA LYS A 12 -28.50 15.94 22.65
C LYS A 12 -28.07 14.82 21.69
N ARG A 13 -28.65 13.63 21.88
CA ARG A 13 -28.73 12.57 20.87
C ARG A 13 -29.81 12.97 19.88
N ASN A 14 -29.44 13.29 18.64
CA ASN A 14 -30.39 13.28 17.55
C ASN A 14 -30.36 11.88 16.92
N ALA A 15 -31.42 11.13 17.19
CA ALA A 15 -31.80 9.94 16.46
C ALA A 15 -33.23 10.17 15.93
N LEU A 16 -33.56 9.42 14.88
CA LEU A 16 -34.87 9.23 14.26
C LEU A 16 -35.21 10.29 13.18
N LEU A 17 -35.87 9.96 12.06
CA LEU A 17 -36.83 8.89 11.81
C LEU A 17 -36.71 8.32 10.38
N GLY A 18 -37.05 7.03 10.26
CA GLY A 18 -37.42 6.41 8.99
C GLY A 18 -38.76 6.93 8.47
N LEU A 19 -38.85 7.03 7.15
CA LEU A 19 -40.05 7.45 6.43
C LEU A 19 -41.07 6.29 6.39
N ALA A 20 -42.25 6.53 6.94
CA ALA A 20 -43.45 5.74 6.64
C ALA A 20 -44.09 6.32 5.37
N ILE A 21 -44.33 5.48 4.37
CA ILE A 21 -45.05 5.84 3.15
C ILE A 21 -46.54 5.60 3.41
N ILE A 22 -47.33 6.67 3.42
CA ILE A 22 -48.80 6.60 3.35
C ILE A 22 -49.20 7.02 1.94
N LEU A 23 -49.80 6.10 1.18
CA LEU A 23 -50.42 6.37 -0.11
C LEU A 23 -51.79 7.01 0.12
N GLY A 24 -51.89 8.30 -0.19
CA GLY A 24 -53.15 9.06 -0.23
C GLY A 24 -53.34 9.65 -1.62
N THR A 25 -54.48 9.34 -2.22
CA THR A 25 -54.90 9.70 -3.58
C THR A 25 -55.40 11.14 -3.69
N GLY A 26 -54.94 11.85 -4.74
CA GLY A 26 -55.73 12.83 -5.49
C GLY A 26 -55.86 14.24 -4.93
N GLY A 27 -55.55 15.25 -5.76
CA GLY A 27 -56.03 16.62 -5.59
C GLY A 27 -54.96 17.69 -5.72
N SER A 28 -54.97 18.36 -6.87
CA SER A 28 -54.23 19.57 -7.26
C SER A 28 -53.93 20.55 -6.12
N SER A 29 -52.66 20.97 -5.97
CA SER A 29 -52.30 22.22 -5.28
C SER A 29 -50.91 22.70 -5.69
N ALA A 30 -50.80 24.01 -5.85
CA ALA A 30 -49.60 24.75 -6.21
C ALA A 30 -48.42 24.42 -5.28
N ALA A 31 -47.27 24.06 -5.88
CA ALA A 31 -46.06 23.77 -5.15
C ALA A 31 -45.44 25.06 -4.58
N ILE A 32 -45.52 25.20 -3.26
CA ILE A 32 -44.67 26.11 -2.49
C ILE A 32 -43.29 25.45 -2.49
N ALA A 33 -42.35 25.99 -3.27
CA ALA A 33 -40.97 25.53 -3.26
C ALA A 33 -40.31 25.97 -1.94
N GLU A 34 -40.14 25.03 -1.01
CA GLU A 34 -39.29 25.23 0.16
C GLU A 34 -37.84 25.41 -0.31
N SER A 35 -37.29 26.58 -0.02
CA SER A 35 -35.90 26.92 -0.24
C SER A 35 -35.01 26.06 0.66
N VAL A 36 -34.44 25.00 0.09
CA VAL A 36 -33.35 24.25 0.72
C VAL A 36 -32.11 25.13 0.71
N SER A 37 -31.79 25.75 1.84
CA SER A 37 -30.56 26.51 2.03
C SER A 37 -29.35 25.60 1.83
N ALA A 38 -28.72 25.69 0.65
CA ALA A 38 -27.47 25.03 0.36
C ALA A 38 -26.38 25.56 1.29
N THR A 39 -25.66 24.65 1.97
CA THR A 39 -24.46 24.96 2.72
C THR A 39 -23.47 25.69 1.79
N PRO A 40 -22.83 26.80 2.23
CA PRO A 40 -21.87 27.48 1.38
C PRO A 40 -20.77 26.52 0.94
N PRO A 41 -20.34 26.56 -0.34
CA PRO A 41 -19.22 25.74 -0.79
C PRO A 41 -18.00 26.04 0.07
N ALA A 42 -17.26 24.98 0.45
CA ALA A 42 -16.01 25.15 1.17
C ALA A 42 -15.11 26.13 0.40
N ALA A 43 -14.59 27.15 1.08
CA ALA A 43 -13.75 28.16 0.46
C ALA A 43 -12.59 27.50 -0.30
N ALA A 44 -12.41 27.88 -1.57
CA ALA A 44 -11.33 27.35 -2.40
C ALA A 44 -9.97 27.71 -1.77
N VAL A 45 -9.04 26.74 -1.77
CA VAL A 45 -7.67 26.94 -1.27
C VAL A 45 -6.99 28.05 -2.10
N THR A 46 -6.49 29.09 -1.43
CA THR A 46 -5.78 30.17 -2.14
C THR A 46 -4.33 29.78 -2.43
N SER A 47 -3.75 30.36 -3.49
CA SER A 47 -2.34 30.11 -3.85
C SER A 47 -1.38 30.50 -2.72
N GLU A 48 -1.67 31.58 -1.99
CA GLU A 48 -0.88 32.04 -0.84
C GLU A 48 -0.94 31.05 0.33
N GLN A 49 -2.14 30.57 0.66
CA GLN A 49 -2.32 29.55 1.71
C GLN A 49 -1.53 28.29 1.38
N SER A 50 -1.64 27.81 0.14
CA SER A 50 -0.92 26.61 -0.27
C SER A 50 0.60 26.79 -0.29
N LEU A 51 1.08 27.97 -0.70
CA LEU A 51 2.51 28.29 -0.64
C LEU A 51 3.01 28.33 0.81
N GLY A 52 2.20 28.85 1.74
CA GLY A 52 2.48 28.85 3.17
C GLY A 52 2.64 27.43 3.73
N VAL A 53 1.73 26.52 3.39
CA VAL A 53 1.81 25.09 3.78
C VAL A 53 3.09 24.47 3.24
N TYR A 54 3.37 24.67 1.95
CA TYR A 54 4.59 24.15 1.31
C TYR A 54 5.86 24.64 2.00
N ASN A 55 5.99 25.96 2.21
CA ASN A 55 7.17 26.54 2.81
C ASN A 55 7.40 26.04 4.25
N GLN A 56 6.33 25.84 5.02
CA GLN A 56 6.46 25.30 6.37
C GLN A 56 6.87 23.82 6.36
N PHE A 57 6.30 23.00 5.47
CA PHE A 57 6.75 21.62 5.28
C PHE A 57 8.24 21.54 4.88
N GLN A 58 8.68 22.39 3.94
CA GLN A 58 10.08 22.46 3.52
C GLN A 58 11.04 22.74 4.68
N LYS A 59 10.64 23.57 5.66
CA LYS A 59 11.46 23.83 6.85
C LYS A 59 11.68 22.56 7.67
N TYR A 60 10.63 21.78 7.91
CA TYR A 60 10.76 20.50 8.62
C TYR A 60 11.59 19.49 7.81
N LEU A 61 11.33 19.37 6.51
CA LEU A 61 12.04 18.42 5.66
C LEU A 61 13.54 18.75 5.57
N LYS A 62 13.93 20.01 5.35
CA LYS A 62 15.36 20.41 5.30
C LYS A 62 16.07 20.15 6.62
N ASN A 63 15.38 20.30 7.74
CA ASN A 63 15.94 20.03 9.06
C ASN A 63 16.04 18.52 9.38
N SER A 64 15.42 17.63 8.60
CA SER A 64 15.49 16.18 8.87
C SER A 64 16.89 15.59 8.71
N ALA A 65 17.76 16.24 7.92
CA ALA A 65 19.18 15.88 7.83
C ALA A 65 19.95 16.18 9.13
N LYS A 66 19.46 17.12 9.95
CA LYS A 66 20.11 17.56 11.20
C LYS A 66 19.57 16.82 12.41
N THR A 67 18.26 16.62 12.46
CA THR A 67 17.60 15.90 13.54
C THR A 67 16.57 14.92 13.00
N PRO A 68 16.62 13.65 13.43
CA PRO A 68 15.65 12.65 13.00
C PRO A 68 14.20 13.04 13.36
N TYR A 69 14.00 13.81 14.45
CA TYR A 69 12.68 14.32 14.87
C TYR A 69 12.00 15.21 13.82
N SER A 70 12.76 15.94 12.99
CA SER A 70 12.15 16.84 12.01
C SER A 70 11.45 16.13 10.85
N LEU A 71 11.80 14.88 10.53
CA LEU A 71 11.01 14.08 9.58
C LEU A 71 9.64 13.69 10.15
N ILE A 72 9.59 13.38 11.45
CA ILE A 72 8.32 13.12 12.16
C ILE A 72 7.45 14.38 12.16
N GLN A 73 8.06 15.56 12.41
CA GLN A 73 7.37 16.84 12.32
C GLN A 73 6.84 17.10 10.91
N ALA A 74 7.63 16.83 9.86
CA ALA A 74 7.21 16.99 8.47
C ALA A 74 5.98 16.13 8.15
N ARG A 75 6.00 14.84 8.55
CA ARG A 75 4.87 13.92 8.38
C ARG A 75 3.61 14.41 9.12
N ASN A 76 3.74 14.72 10.41
CA ASN A 76 2.63 15.21 11.23
C ASN A 76 2.07 16.52 10.68
N TYR A 77 2.92 17.38 10.17
CA TYR A 77 2.49 18.64 9.55
C TYR A 77 1.62 18.38 8.31
N LEU A 78 2.03 17.46 7.43
CA LEU A 78 1.21 17.10 6.26
C LEU A 78 -0.12 16.47 6.66
N LEU A 79 -0.13 15.50 7.59
CA LEU A 79 -1.37 14.87 8.08
C LEU A 79 -2.41 15.90 8.54
N ASN A 80 -1.97 17.03 9.10
CA ASN A 80 -2.88 18.05 9.62
C ASN A 80 -3.20 19.19 8.65
N ASN A 81 -2.37 19.43 7.63
CA ASN A 81 -2.44 20.64 6.79
C ASN A 81 -2.61 20.38 5.30
N LEU A 82 -2.52 19.14 4.81
CA LEU A 82 -2.51 18.86 3.36
C LEU A 82 -3.78 19.36 2.66
N LYS A 83 -4.93 19.34 3.34
CA LYS A 83 -6.22 19.89 2.83
C LYS A 83 -6.20 21.39 2.49
N ARG A 84 -5.19 22.11 2.98
CA ARG A 84 -4.97 23.55 2.76
C ARG A 84 -3.94 23.81 1.66
N ALA A 85 -3.49 22.78 0.97
CA ALA A 85 -2.61 22.88 -0.17
C ALA A 85 -3.38 22.57 -1.47
N ASP A 86 -2.99 23.23 -2.55
CA ASP A 86 -3.40 22.85 -3.89
C ASP A 86 -2.82 21.47 -4.24
N SER A 87 -3.46 20.80 -5.21
CA SER A 87 -3.14 19.42 -5.54
C SER A 87 -1.69 19.22 -6.00
N TRP A 88 -1.12 20.20 -6.71
CA TRP A 88 0.26 20.11 -7.18
C TRP A 88 1.24 20.17 -6.00
N ARG A 89 1.13 21.18 -5.12
CA ARG A 89 1.99 21.28 -3.93
C ARG A 89 1.78 20.10 -2.99
N ALA A 90 0.55 19.66 -2.79
CA ALA A 90 0.26 18.46 -2.00
C ALA A 90 0.97 17.23 -2.54
N THR A 91 0.93 17.01 -3.86
CA THR A 91 1.61 15.90 -4.53
C THR A 91 3.12 15.95 -4.32
N VAL A 92 3.73 17.12 -4.54
CA VAL A 92 5.18 17.31 -4.35
C VAL A 92 5.58 17.02 -2.91
N MET A 93 4.84 17.53 -1.92
CA MET A 93 5.16 17.30 -0.51
C MET A 93 5.06 15.82 -0.11
N VAL A 94 4.05 15.11 -0.61
CA VAL A 94 3.88 13.66 -0.34
C VAL A 94 5.01 12.85 -0.96
N LEU A 95 5.40 13.14 -2.20
CA LEU A 95 6.54 12.50 -2.85
C LEU A 95 7.86 12.75 -2.09
N GLN A 96 8.07 13.98 -1.63
CA GLN A 96 9.25 14.36 -0.86
C GLN A 96 9.28 13.68 0.52
N LEU A 97 8.13 13.58 1.20
CA LEU A 97 8.01 12.84 2.45
C LEU A 97 8.36 11.36 2.27
N GLU A 98 7.78 10.72 1.25
CA GLU A 98 8.04 9.31 0.92
C GLU A 98 9.53 9.06 0.63
N ASN A 99 10.15 9.91 -0.19
CA ASN A 99 11.58 9.80 -0.50
C ASN A 99 12.46 9.95 0.75
N ALA A 100 12.13 10.89 1.64
CA ALA A 100 12.88 11.10 2.88
C ALA A 100 12.72 9.94 3.87
N GLN A 101 11.54 9.34 3.95
CA GLN A 101 11.31 8.13 4.74
C GLN A 101 12.09 6.93 4.17
N LYS A 102 12.02 6.69 2.85
CA LYS A 102 12.81 5.64 2.20
C LYS A 102 14.30 5.79 2.44
N ALA A 103 14.83 7.00 2.26
CA ALA A 103 16.25 7.29 2.49
C ALA A 103 16.68 7.07 3.95
N ARG A 104 15.76 7.23 4.91
CA ARG A 104 16.03 7.04 6.33
C ARG A 104 15.90 5.59 6.78
N LEU A 105 15.12 4.77 6.08
CA LEU A 105 14.71 3.44 6.54
C LEU A 105 15.90 2.55 6.87
N ASN A 106 16.81 2.31 5.92
CA ASN A 106 17.92 1.35 6.10
C ASN A 106 18.77 1.65 7.33
N ALA A 107 19.27 2.89 7.45
CA ALA A 107 20.09 3.30 8.58
C ALA A 107 19.32 3.29 9.92
N PHE A 108 17.99 3.47 9.89
CA PHE A 108 17.15 3.40 11.07
C PHE A 108 16.85 1.95 11.49
N SER A 109 16.70 1.03 10.54
CA SER A 109 16.45 -0.39 10.78
C SER A 109 17.53 -1.05 11.63
N GLU A 110 18.79 -0.61 11.53
CA GLU A 110 19.90 -1.11 12.35
C GLU A 110 19.63 -1.04 13.86
N LYS A 111 18.84 -0.07 14.30
CA LYS A 111 18.46 0.07 15.71
C LYS A 111 17.56 -1.06 16.22
N PHE A 112 16.99 -1.86 15.32
CA PHE A 112 16.11 -2.98 15.68
C PHE A 112 16.89 -4.26 15.95
N PHE A 113 18.07 -4.46 15.36
CA PHE A 113 18.82 -5.71 15.46
C PHE A 113 19.54 -6.02 16.78
N PRO A 114 19.80 -5.07 17.71
CA PRO A 114 20.35 -5.43 19.02
C PRO A 114 19.48 -6.48 19.73
N GLU A 115 20.12 -7.48 20.31
CA GLU A 115 19.46 -8.64 20.93
C GLU A 115 18.39 -8.23 21.95
N LYS A 116 18.68 -7.20 22.76
CA LYS A 116 17.74 -6.63 23.72
C LYS A 116 16.43 -6.17 23.07
N VAL A 117 16.51 -5.53 21.91
CA VAL A 117 15.35 -5.01 21.17
C VAL A 117 14.56 -6.17 20.57
N GLN A 118 15.24 -7.09 19.88
CA GLN A 118 14.61 -8.28 19.28
C GLN A 118 13.87 -9.11 20.33
N LYS A 119 14.52 -9.43 21.45
CA LYS A 119 13.90 -10.20 22.56
C LYS A 119 12.70 -9.49 23.17
N ALA A 120 12.75 -8.16 23.32
CA ALA A 120 11.64 -7.39 23.85
C ALA A 120 10.42 -7.40 22.91
N ILE A 121 10.65 -7.22 21.61
CA ILE A 121 9.58 -7.28 20.60
C ILE A 121 8.98 -8.69 20.53
N ASP A 122 9.83 -9.72 20.48
CA ASP A 122 9.40 -11.12 20.40
C ASP A 122 8.57 -11.54 21.62
N ALA A 123 9.04 -11.21 22.83
CA ALA A 123 8.31 -11.51 24.07
C ALA A 123 6.95 -10.80 24.10
N ALA A 124 6.89 -9.55 23.67
CA ALA A 124 5.65 -8.79 23.60
C ALA A 124 4.68 -9.34 22.55
N TYR A 125 5.19 -9.73 21.38
CA TYR A 125 4.39 -10.31 20.31
C TYR A 125 3.80 -11.67 20.74
N ARG A 126 4.61 -12.53 21.38
CA ARG A 126 4.14 -13.80 21.95
C ARG A 126 3.10 -13.60 23.05
N LYS A 127 3.29 -12.61 23.92
CA LYS A 127 2.37 -12.33 25.05
C LYS A 127 1.03 -11.73 24.59
N GLY A 128 1.04 -10.95 23.50
CA GLY A 128 -0.17 -10.33 22.95
C GLY A 128 -1.05 -11.28 22.13
N GLY A 129 -0.54 -12.46 21.77
CA GLY A 129 -1.18 -13.34 20.79
C GLY A 129 -0.79 -12.95 19.36
N ARG A 130 -0.29 -13.92 18.59
CA ARG A 130 0.23 -13.69 17.22
C ARG A 130 -0.85 -13.17 16.28
N GLU A 131 -2.10 -13.52 16.52
CA GLU A 131 -3.29 -13.06 15.82
C GLU A 131 -3.51 -11.54 15.93
N THR A 132 -2.91 -10.87 16.93
CA THR A 132 -2.97 -9.40 17.05
C THR A 132 -2.03 -8.67 16.09
N GLY A 133 -1.13 -9.40 15.43
CA GLY A 133 -0.12 -8.88 14.51
C GLY A 133 0.93 -7.99 15.17
N LEU A 134 1.89 -7.54 14.38
CA LEU A 134 3.01 -6.69 14.83
C LEU A 134 2.64 -5.19 14.87
N THR A 135 1.51 -4.87 15.49
CA THR A 135 1.10 -3.46 15.64
C THR A 135 1.83 -2.80 16.82
N TYR A 136 2.27 -1.55 16.64
CA TYR A 136 2.92 -0.80 17.73
C TYR A 136 2.04 -0.68 18.98
N SER A 137 0.72 -0.49 18.79
CA SER A 137 -0.23 -0.40 19.90
C SER A 137 -0.33 -1.70 20.70
N SER A 138 -0.24 -2.87 20.05
CA SER A 138 -0.18 -4.17 20.75
C SER A 138 1.15 -4.33 21.50
N LEU A 139 2.28 -4.11 20.81
CA LEU A 139 3.62 -4.28 21.38
C LEU A 139 3.86 -3.37 22.60
N LEU A 140 3.46 -2.10 22.50
CA LEU A 140 3.63 -1.11 23.58
C LEU A 140 2.75 -1.39 24.82
N LYS A 141 1.81 -2.34 24.79
CA LYS A 141 1.12 -2.78 26.02
C LYS A 141 2.02 -3.64 26.91
N TYR A 142 2.93 -4.39 26.31
CA TYR A 142 3.72 -5.41 27.01
C TYR A 142 5.19 -5.01 27.18
N ILE A 143 5.73 -4.15 26.31
CA ILE A 143 7.11 -3.68 26.42
C ILE A 143 7.17 -2.56 27.47
N THR A 144 7.88 -2.80 28.57
CA THR A 144 8.10 -1.81 29.64
C THR A 144 9.43 -1.07 29.51
N ASP A 145 10.40 -1.60 28.77
CA ASP A 145 11.70 -0.97 28.58
C ASP A 145 11.58 0.37 27.83
N ASN A 146 11.94 1.47 28.50
CA ASN A 146 11.78 2.82 27.96
C ASN A 146 12.56 3.06 26.66
N SER A 147 13.74 2.45 26.49
CA SER A 147 14.54 2.61 25.28
C SER A 147 13.89 1.92 24.07
N VAL A 148 13.36 0.71 24.26
CA VAL A 148 12.63 -0.02 23.20
C VAL A 148 11.31 0.69 22.88
N ARG A 149 10.56 1.16 23.89
CA ARG A 149 9.33 1.94 23.68
C ARG A 149 9.59 3.22 22.88
N SER A 150 10.68 3.92 23.18
CA SER A 150 11.09 5.12 22.45
C SER A 150 11.42 4.80 20.99
N LEU A 151 12.19 3.74 20.74
CA LEU A 151 12.50 3.28 19.38
C LEU A 151 11.25 2.93 18.57
N LEU A 152 10.31 2.20 19.16
CA LEU A 152 9.04 1.84 18.53
C LEU A 152 8.19 3.08 18.22
N THR A 153 8.16 4.04 19.13
CA THR A 153 7.44 5.30 18.94
C THR A 153 8.09 6.14 17.84
N GLU A 154 9.44 6.19 17.77
CA GLU A 154 10.19 6.86 16.72
C GLU A 154 9.89 6.22 15.35
N SER A 155 9.91 4.89 15.29
CA SER A 155 9.60 4.10 14.09
C SER A 155 8.19 4.36 13.55
N TYR A 156 7.19 4.33 14.44
CA TYR A 156 5.81 4.72 14.09
C TYR A 156 5.72 6.19 13.64
N GLY A 157 6.46 7.08 14.31
CA GLY A 157 6.55 8.49 13.98
C GLY A 157 7.04 8.73 12.54
N TYR A 158 8.02 7.95 12.09
CA TYR A 158 8.47 7.98 10.70
C TYR A 158 7.44 7.46 9.71
N GLY A 159 6.37 6.80 10.14
CA GLY A 159 5.42 6.17 9.23
C GLY A 159 5.90 4.81 8.74
N TYR A 160 6.65 4.09 9.57
CA TYR A 160 6.95 2.69 9.35
C TYR A 160 5.91 1.79 10.02
N LYS A 161 5.89 0.53 9.60
CA LYS A 161 5.25 -0.58 10.30
C LYS A 161 6.32 -1.64 10.58
N LEU A 162 6.01 -2.61 11.43
CA LEU A 162 6.92 -3.72 11.69
C LEU A 162 6.51 -4.96 10.89
N GLU A 163 7.53 -5.70 10.47
CA GLU A 163 7.42 -7.03 9.89
C GLU A 163 8.36 -7.98 10.60
N THR A 164 8.18 -9.27 10.30
CA THR A 164 9.09 -10.31 10.72
C THR A 164 9.37 -11.29 9.60
N SER A 165 10.62 -11.71 9.50
CA SER A 165 11.08 -12.80 8.66
C SER A 165 12.20 -13.53 9.40
N GLU A 166 12.23 -14.86 9.30
CA GLU A 166 13.24 -15.71 9.95
C GLU A 166 13.44 -15.45 11.46
N GLY A 167 12.38 -15.02 12.16
CA GLY A 167 12.42 -14.70 13.58
C GLY A 167 13.02 -13.33 13.92
N MET A 168 13.43 -12.55 12.92
CA MET A 168 13.89 -11.18 13.07
C MET A 168 12.74 -10.18 12.90
N TYR A 169 12.75 -9.09 13.66
CA TYR A 169 11.76 -8.01 13.60
C TYR A 169 12.40 -6.73 13.08
N TYR A 170 11.81 -6.11 12.07
CA TYR A 170 12.38 -4.92 11.43
C TYR A 170 11.29 -3.97 10.91
N PRO A 171 11.58 -2.67 10.80
CA PRO A 171 10.65 -1.72 10.23
C PRO A 171 10.68 -1.77 8.69
N VAL A 172 9.52 -1.53 8.11
CA VAL A 172 9.33 -1.31 6.67
C VAL A 172 8.40 -0.11 6.44
N MET A 173 8.37 0.43 5.22
CA MET A 173 7.44 1.50 4.86
C MET A 173 5.98 1.09 5.13
N HIS A 174 5.18 1.98 5.71
CA HIS A 174 3.73 1.75 5.91
C HIS A 174 2.91 2.53 4.88
N TYR A 175 2.77 1.99 3.66
CA TYR A 175 2.06 2.66 2.58
C TYR A 175 0.54 2.78 2.81
N GLU A 176 -0.07 1.93 3.64
CA GLU A 176 -1.47 2.12 4.03
C GLU A 176 -1.67 3.49 4.69
N GLY A 177 -0.69 3.96 5.48
CA GLY A 177 -0.70 5.29 6.10
C GLY A 177 -0.66 6.45 5.09
N PHE A 178 -0.23 6.21 3.85
CA PHE A 178 -0.24 7.22 2.79
C PHE A 178 -1.60 7.40 2.13
N LYS A 179 -2.52 6.44 2.27
CA LYS A 179 -3.85 6.54 1.65
C LYS A 179 -4.65 7.75 2.14
N TYR A 180 -4.37 8.24 3.35
CA TYR A 180 -4.92 9.48 3.88
C TYR A 180 -4.68 10.69 2.94
N PHE A 181 -3.57 10.69 2.20
CA PHE A 181 -3.21 11.80 1.33
C PHE A 181 -3.90 11.76 -0.04
N LYS A 182 -4.45 10.61 -0.46
CA LYS A 182 -5.03 10.39 -1.80
C LYS A 182 -6.05 11.45 -2.24
N PRO A 183 -6.96 11.94 -1.38
CA PRO A 183 -7.93 12.96 -1.80
C PRO A 183 -7.31 14.31 -2.20
N TYR A 184 -6.05 14.55 -1.85
CA TYR A 184 -5.39 15.85 -2.00
C TYR A 184 -4.31 15.87 -3.09
N ILE A 185 -3.95 14.72 -3.67
CA ILE A 185 -2.81 14.57 -4.57
C ILE A 185 -3.24 14.17 -5.98
N GLY A 186 -2.29 14.16 -6.92
CA GLY A 186 -2.49 13.70 -8.28
C GLY A 186 -2.98 12.26 -8.34
N LYS A 187 -3.86 11.98 -9.31
CA LYS A 187 -4.48 10.64 -9.49
C LYS A 187 -3.44 9.55 -9.72
N ASP A 188 -2.36 9.88 -10.42
CA ASP A 188 -1.22 9.00 -10.64
C ASP A 188 -0.56 8.61 -9.31
N ILE A 189 -0.22 9.57 -8.46
CA ILE A 189 0.41 9.27 -7.17
C ILE A 189 -0.56 8.55 -6.22
N ALA A 190 -1.86 8.87 -6.28
CA ALA A 190 -2.89 8.14 -5.54
C ALA A 190 -2.97 6.66 -5.96
N ALA A 191 -2.91 6.36 -7.26
CA ALA A 191 -2.89 5.00 -7.78
C ALA A 191 -1.57 4.27 -7.41
N TYR A 192 -0.44 4.96 -7.47
CA TYR A 192 0.85 4.43 -7.02
C TYR A 192 0.82 4.01 -5.55
N ILE A 193 0.23 4.83 -4.68
CA ILE A 193 0.08 4.51 -3.25
C ILE A 193 -0.74 3.24 -3.04
N ASP A 194 -1.80 3.01 -3.83
CA ASP A 194 -2.59 1.78 -3.74
C ASP A 194 -1.76 0.53 -4.09
N LEU A 195 -0.97 0.60 -5.17
CA LEU A 195 -0.06 -0.48 -5.57
C LEU A 195 0.96 -0.80 -4.48
N MET A 196 1.59 0.23 -3.93
CA MET A 196 2.59 0.06 -2.87
C MET A 196 1.96 -0.39 -1.55
N ALA A 197 0.74 0.04 -1.24
CA ALA A 197 0.01 -0.41 -0.05
C ALA A 197 -0.41 -1.88 -0.15
N ALA A 198 -0.90 -2.33 -1.32
CA ALA A 198 -1.23 -3.74 -1.53
C ALA A 198 -0.02 -4.64 -1.27
N ASP A 199 1.15 -4.25 -1.80
CA ASP A 199 2.38 -5.00 -1.64
C ASP A 199 2.95 -4.91 -0.22
N SER A 200 3.01 -3.70 0.35
CA SER A 200 3.42 -3.50 1.73
C SER A 200 2.54 -4.27 2.70
N ASN A 201 1.22 -4.36 2.52
CA ASN A 201 0.34 -5.02 3.49
C ASN A 201 0.42 -6.53 3.41
N LYS A 202 0.67 -7.07 2.23
CA LYS A 202 0.82 -8.50 1.98
C LYS A 202 1.97 -8.69 0.99
N PRO A 203 3.23 -8.77 1.46
CA PRO A 203 4.38 -8.92 0.58
C PRO A 203 4.23 -10.09 -0.38
N ALA A 204 4.58 -9.90 -1.64
CA ALA A 204 4.57 -11.00 -2.62
C ALA A 204 5.71 -12.00 -2.41
N LEU A 205 6.82 -11.53 -1.82
CA LEU A 205 8.04 -12.32 -1.63
C LEU A 205 8.56 -12.24 -0.20
N SER A 206 9.10 -13.36 0.28
CA SER A 206 9.89 -13.44 1.52
C SER A 206 10.88 -14.60 1.40
N ASP A 207 12.12 -14.40 1.84
CA ASP A 207 13.19 -15.41 1.77
C ASP A 207 13.26 -16.14 0.42
N ALA A 208 13.37 -15.36 -0.67
CA ALA A 208 13.38 -15.84 -2.05
C ALA A 208 12.21 -16.78 -2.45
N ALA A 209 11.13 -16.82 -1.67
CA ALA A 209 9.88 -17.53 -1.97
C ALA A 209 8.80 -16.55 -2.39
N ILE A 210 7.93 -16.97 -3.30
CA ILE A 210 6.68 -16.28 -3.59
C ILE A 210 5.67 -16.78 -2.55
N ILE A 211 5.20 -15.88 -1.68
CA ILE A 211 4.37 -16.22 -0.51
C ILE A 211 2.89 -15.86 -0.71
N ILE A 212 2.52 -15.55 -1.96
CA ILE A 212 1.14 -15.29 -2.37
C ILE A 212 0.75 -16.27 -3.49
N PRO A 213 -0.55 -16.57 -3.65
CA PRO A 213 -1.01 -17.40 -4.75
C PRO A 213 -0.66 -16.84 -6.14
N TRP A 214 -0.41 -17.71 -7.11
CA TRP A 214 -0.06 -17.33 -8.49
C TRP A 214 -1.06 -16.37 -9.14
N ASN A 215 -2.36 -16.57 -8.93
CA ASN A 215 -3.40 -15.68 -9.44
C ASN A 215 -3.30 -14.26 -8.84
N GLU A 216 -2.88 -14.14 -7.58
CA GLU A 216 -2.66 -12.85 -6.96
C GLU A 216 -1.40 -12.17 -7.50
N LEU A 217 -0.31 -12.92 -7.72
CA LEU A 217 0.91 -12.41 -8.34
C LEU A 217 0.63 -11.86 -9.76
N ILE A 218 -0.10 -12.61 -10.58
CA ILE A 218 -0.50 -12.17 -11.93
C ILE A 218 -1.36 -10.91 -11.86
N ASN A 219 -2.38 -10.87 -11.00
CA ASN A 219 -3.23 -9.69 -10.85
C ASN A 219 -2.45 -8.44 -10.41
N ARG A 220 -1.47 -8.59 -9.51
CA ARG A 220 -0.59 -7.49 -9.11
C ARG A 220 0.30 -7.03 -10.27
N THR A 221 0.79 -7.96 -11.09
CA THR A 221 1.57 -7.66 -12.29
C THR A 221 0.75 -6.87 -13.30
N LEU A 222 -0.50 -7.27 -13.56
CA LEU A 222 -1.43 -6.56 -14.43
C LEU A 222 -1.77 -5.16 -13.90
N ALA A 223 -1.89 -4.99 -12.58
CA ALA A 223 -2.12 -3.68 -11.99
C ALA A 223 -0.91 -2.72 -12.18
N LEU A 224 0.32 -3.25 -12.15
CA LEU A 224 1.52 -2.48 -12.46
C LEU A 224 1.57 -2.09 -13.95
N GLU A 225 1.26 -3.02 -14.85
CA GLU A 225 1.16 -2.74 -16.30
C GLU A 225 0.11 -1.66 -16.58
N ALA A 226 -1.08 -1.79 -15.98
CA ALA A 226 -2.17 -0.82 -16.13
C ALA A 226 -1.75 0.58 -15.65
N PHE A 227 -0.98 0.67 -14.56
CA PHE A 227 -0.43 1.95 -14.10
C PHE A 227 0.53 2.56 -15.12
N VAL A 228 1.48 1.77 -15.63
CA VAL A 228 2.47 2.24 -16.62
C VAL A 228 1.77 2.77 -17.88
N LYS A 229 0.70 2.09 -18.31
CA LYS A 229 -0.12 2.50 -19.46
C LYS A 229 -0.95 3.75 -19.19
N ALA A 230 -1.59 3.83 -18.02
CA ALA A 230 -2.47 4.94 -17.67
C ALA A 230 -1.70 6.23 -17.34
N TYR A 231 -0.49 6.10 -16.79
CA TYR A 231 0.30 7.22 -16.31
C TYR A 231 1.73 7.17 -16.85
N PRO A 232 1.95 7.28 -18.18
CA PRO A 232 3.29 7.17 -18.76
C PRO A 232 4.24 8.30 -18.35
N THR A 233 3.70 9.45 -17.95
CA THR A 233 4.46 10.64 -17.55
C THR A 233 4.50 10.89 -16.04
N SER A 234 4.01 9.94 -15.22
CA SER A 234 4.08 10.09 -13.77
C SER A 234 5.53 10.10 -13.29
N ASN A 235 5.79 10.84 -12.22
CA ASN A 235 7.08 10.79 -11.52
C ASN A 235 7.42 9.38 -11.00
N ARG A 236 6.43 8.48 -10.88
CA ARG A 236 6.61 7.11 -10.38
C ARG A 236 6.66 6.05 -11.48
N THR A 237 6.46 6.39 -12.74
CA THR A 237 6.39 5.39 -13.84
C THR A 237 7.67 4.58 -13.97
N ALA A 238 8.85 5.21 -13.90
CA ALA A 238 10.11 4.49 -13.97
C ALA A 238 10.24 3.44 -12.85
N ALA A 239 9.94 3.82 -11.61
CA ALA A 239 9.98 2.89 -10.48
C ALA A 239 8.94 1.76 -10.60
N VAL A 240 7.76 2.06 -11.13
CA VAL A 240 6.72 1.05 -11.37
C VAL A 240 7.12 0.10 -12.51
N LYS A 241 7.79 0.58 -13.56
CA LYS A 241 8.33 -0.26 -14.64
C LYS A 241 9.37 -1.26 -14.12
N GLU A 242 10.31 -0.83 -13.28
CA GLU A 242 11.27 -1.75 -12.68
C GLU A 242 10.59 -2.82 -11.82
N LYS A 243 9.56 -2.43 -11.05
CA LYS A 243 8.76 -3.39 -10.29
C LYS A 243 7.97 -4.34 -11.20
N LEU A 244 7.41 -3.84 -12.31
CA LEU A 244 6.69 -4.63 -13.30
C LEU A 244 7.62 -5.70 -13.88
N ARG A 245 8.81 -5.34 -14.36
CA ARG A 245 9.81 -6.28 -14.89
C ARG A 245 10.18 -7.38 -13.90
N LEU A 246 10.36 -7.00 -12.63
CA LEU A 246 10.64 -7.95 -11.56
C LEU A 246 9.45 -8.92 -11.36
N MET A 247 8.22 -8.41 -11.31
CA MET A 247 7.02 -9.23 -11.14
C MET A 247 6.76 -10.11 -12.36
N GLU A 248 7.00 -9.63 -13.59
CA GLU A 248 6.96 -10.42 -14.82
C GLU A 248 7.96 -11.57 -14.77
N THR A 249 9.19 -11.31 -14.31
CA THR A 249 10.19 -12.36 -14.09
C THR A 249 9.66 -13.44 -13.15
N PHE A 250 9.05 -13.04 -12.02
CA PHE A 250 8.46 -14.01 -11.08
C PHE A 250 7.24 -14.73 -11.63
N VAL A 251 6.38 -14.06 -12.40
CA VAL A 251 5.24 -14.72 -13.05
C VAL A 251 5.74 -15.83 -13.97
N PHE A 252 6.76 -15.57 -14.79
CA PHE A 252 7.18 -16.49 -15.84
C PHE A 252 8.22 -17.53 -15.41
N PHE A 253 9.08 -17.23 -14.44
CA PHE A 253 10.17 -18.10 -14.01
C PHE A 253 10.03 -18.55 -12.55
N GLY A 254 9.15 -17.91 -11.77
CA GLY A 254 9.06 -18.11 -10.33
C GLY A 254 10.27 -17.51 -9.59
N SER A 255 10.40 -17.88 -8.33
CA SER A 255 11.54 -17.54 -7.49
C SER A 255 12.32 -18.80 -7.09
N ASN A 256 13.49 -18.64 -6.46
CA ASN A 256 14.33 -19.77 -6.07
C ASN A 256 13.59 -20.81 -5.21
N ASN A 257 12.84 -20.33 -4.21
CA ASN A 257 12.09 -21.19 -3.28
C ASN A 257 10.64 -21.44 -3.72
N THR A 258 10.21 -20.87 -4.86
CA THR A 258 8.87 -21.08 -5.44
C THR A 258 8.96 -21.01 -6.96
N PRO A 259 9.57 -22.03 -7.59
CA PRO A 259 9.85 -21.99 -9.01
C PRO A 259 8.59 -22.20 -9.84
N ALA A 260 8.53 -21.57 -11.02
CA ALA A 260 7.43 -21.74 -11.96
C ALA A 260 7.40 -23.13 -12.63
N TYR A 261 8.54 -23.84 -12.60
CA TYR A 261 8.71 -25.15 -13.19
C TYR A 261 9.41 -26.08 -12.20
N GLN A 262 9.07 -27.37 -12.28
CA GLN A 262 9.84 -28.43 -11.66
C GLN A 262 11.25 -28.48 -12.24
N TYR A 263 12.22 -28.89 -11.43
CA TYR A 263 13.61 -29.05 -11.88
C TYR A 263 14.01 -30.52 -11.97
N GLY A 264 14.71 -30.86 -13.05
CA GLY A 264 15.31 -32.17 -13.23
C GLY A 264 16.57 -32.35 -12.38
N ALA A 265 17.18 -33.53 -12.50
CA ALA A 265 18.34 -33.90 -11.68
C ALA A 265 19.57 -33.01 -11.92
N GLN A 266 19.64 -32.30 -13.05
CA GLN A 266 20.72 -31.39 -13.40
C GLN A 266 20.37 -29.91 -13.15
N GLY A 267 19.22 -29.63 -12.52
CA GLY A 267 18.78 -28.27 -12.19
C GLY A 267 18.18 -27.51 -13.36
N GLU A 268 17.73 -28.21 -14.40
CA GLU A 268 17.04 -27.68 -15.57
C GLU A 268 15.51 -27.67 -15.38
N PRO A 269 14.80 -26.62 -15.81
CA PRO A 269 13.33 -26.60 -15.74
C PRO A 269 12.74 -27.69 -16.66
N THR A 270 11.70 -28.37 -16.18
CA THR A 270 11.13 -29.55 -16.84
C THR A 270 9.64 -29.40 -17.12
N ILE A 271 8.78 -29.30 -16.10
CA ILE A 271 7.32 -29.26 -16.22
C ILE A 271 6.80 -28.05 -15.46
N ILE A 272 5.84 -27.32 -16.02
CA ILE A 272 5.23 -26.17 -15.34
C ILE A 272 4.52 -26.59 -14.04
N ASP A 273 4.56 -25.74 -13.02
CA ASP A 273 3.71 -25.87 -11.85
C ASP A 273 2.23 -25.91 -12.28
N PRO A 274 1.47 -26.98 -11.96
CA PRO A 274 0.06 -27.08 -12.35
C PRO A 274 -0.81 -25.94 -11.79
N GLU A 275 -0.50 -25.42 -10.60
CA GLU A 275 -1.23 -24.27 -10.04
C GLU A 275 -0.95 -22.98 -10.83
N LEU A 276 0.28 -22.80 -11.30
CA LEU A 276 0.63 -21.68 -12.18
C LEU A 276 -0.06 -21.81 -13.54
N LYS A 277 -0.07 -22.99 -14.16
CA LYS A 277 -0.78 -23.21 -15.43
C LYS A 277 -2.28 -22.86 -15.28
N GLN A 278 -2.91 -23.34 -14.21
CA GLN A 278 -4.31 -23.00 -13.93
C GLN A 278 -4.52 -21.49 -13.74
N ALA A 279 -3.57 -20.82 -13.06
CA ALA A 279 -3.62 -19.37 -12.88
C ALA A 279 -3.48 -18.60 -14.20
N TYR A 280 -2.63 -19.09 -15.13
CA TYR A 280 -2.51 -18.56 -16.48
C TYR A 280 -3.80 -18.69 -17.28
N GLU A 281 -4.39 -19.88 -17.34
CA GLU A 281 -5.66 -20.13 -18.03
C GLU A 281 -6.75 -19.20 -17.49
N LYS A 282 -6.86 -19.09 -16.17
CA LYS A 282 -7.80 -18.18 -15.52
C LYS A 282 -7.53 -16.72 -15.83
N ALA A 283 -6.27 -16.30 -15.90
CA ALA A 283 -5.90 -14.92 -16.22
C ALA A 283 -6.26 -14.56 -17.66
N VAL A 284 -6.03 -15.45 -18.62
CA VAL A 284 -6.39 -15.23 -20.04
C VAL A 284 -7.91 -15.23 -20.22
N LEU A 285 -8.64 -16.13 -19.55
CA LEU A 285 -10.11 -16.20 -19.63
C LEU A 285 -10.81 -14.96 -19.07
N ASN A 286 -10.31 -14.41 -17.95
CA ASN A 286 -10.92 -13.24 -17.29
C ASN A 286 -10.33 -11.91 -17.75
N GLY A 287 -9.16 -11.97 -18.39
CA GLY A 287 -8.43 -10.80 -18.84
C GLY A 287 -9.17 -10.11 -19.98
N ALA A 288 -9.23 -8.78 -19.92
CA ALA A 288 -9.80 -7.96 -20.98
C ALA A 288 -8.83 -6.82 -21.34
N GLY A 289 -8.84 -6.45 -22.61
CA GLY A 289 -8.07 -5.31 -23.12
C GLY A 289 -6.68 -5.66 -23.63
N ASP A 290 -5.93 -4.60 -23.91
CA ASP A 290 -4.60 -4.67 -24.51
C ASP A 290 -3.52 -4.70 -23.42
N SER A 291 -3.15 -5.93 -23.01
CA SER A 291 -2.11 -6.28 -22.04
C SER A 291 -1.03 -7.13 -22.71
N SER A 292 0.21 -6.70 -22.59
CA SER A 292 1.38 -7.47 -23.05
C SER A 292 1.58 -8.71 -22.20
N VAL A 293 1.40 -8.59 -20.88
CA VAL A 293 1.51 -9.73 -19.94
C VAL A 293 0.51 -10.84 -20.30
N LEU A 294 -0.77 -10.51 -20.54
CA LEU A 294 -1.77 -11.51 -20.90
C LEU A 294 -1.50 -12.16 -22.25
N LYS A 295 -1.04 -11.39 -23.25
CA LYS A 295 -0.65 -11.94 -24.57
C LYS A 295 0.55 -12.88 -24.45
N THR A 296 1.52 -12.55 -23.62
CA THR A 296 2.67 -13.41 -23.32
C THR A 296 2.21 -14.69 -22.62
N ILE A 297 1.36 -14.59 -21.59
CA ILE A 297 0.76 -15.76 -20.93
C ILE A 297 0.03 -16.66 -21.94
N GLN A 298 -0.81 -16.09 -22.81
CA GLN A 298 -1.54 -16.84 -23.83
C GLN A 298 -0.59 -17.57 -24.80
N SER A 299 0.50 -16.91 -25.21
CA SER A 299 1.51 -17.52 -26.08
C SER A 299 2.24 -18.67 -25.38
N VAL A 300 2.59 -18.49 -24.10
CA VAL A 300 3.23 -19.54 -23.29
C VAL A 300 2.30 -20.75 -23.13
N LEU A 301 1.01 -20.54 -22.84
CA LEU A 301 0.02 -21.62 -22.77
C LEU A 301 -0.02 -22.43 -24.07
N GLY A 302 -0.07 -21.77 -25.24
CA GLY A 302 -0.04 -22.46 -26.53
C GLY A 302 1.24 -23.27 -26.76
N MET A 303 2.40 -22.77 -26.30
CA MET A 303 3.66 -23.52 -26.37
C MET A 303 3.69 -24.70 -25.41
N LEU A 304 3.09 -24.58 -24.22
CA LEU A 304 2.97 -25.67 -23.24
C LEU A 304 2.02 -26.76 -23.72
N ASP A 305 0.89 -26.39 -24.33
CA ASP A 305 -0.03 -27.36 -24.93
C ASP A 305 0.64 -28.16 -26.04
N ALA A 306 1.49 -27.52 -26.85
CA ALA A 306 2.26 -28.19 -27.90
C ALA A 306 3.38 -29.11 -27.36
N SER A 307 3.89 -28.86 -26.16
CA SER A 307 4.97 -29.65 -25.55
C SER A 307 4.50 -30.67 -24.51
N GLY A 308 3.20 -30.71 -24.21
CA GLY A 308 2.65 -31.52 -23.12
C GLY A 308 3.16 -31.02 -21.76
N ASP A 309 3.05 -29.71 -21.51
CA ASP A 309 3.42 -29.00 -20.28
C ASP A 309 4.92 -28.93 -19.98
N LYS A 310 5.75 -29.35 -20.94
CA LYS A 310 7.21 -29.38 -20.78
C LYS A 310 7.85 -28.05 -21.17
N TRP A 311 8.74 -27.59 -20.31
CA TRP A 311 9.69 -26.53 -20.65
C TRP A 311 10.54 -26.94 -21.85
N ASN A 312 10.86 -25.96 -22.70
CA ASN A 312 11.77 -26.14 -23.82
C ASN A 312 12.46 -24.81 -24.18
N GLY A 313 13.51 -24.88 -24.99
CA GLY A 313 14.30 -23.70 -25.38
C GLY A 313 13.52 -22.63 -26.15
N ASN A 314 12.39 -22.97 -26.79
CA ASN A 314 11.55 -21.97 -27.47
C ASN A 314 10.79 -21.12 -26.45
N ILE A 315 10.24 -21.74 -25.40
CA ILE A 315 9.59 -21.02 -24.29
C ILE A 315 10.62 -20.11 -23.61
N GLU A 316 11.81 -20.65 -23.30
CA GLU A 316 12.87 -19.86 -22.68
C GLU A 316 13.24 -18.64 -23.51
N LYS A 317 13.54 -18.84 -24.79
CA LYS A 317 13.91 -17.75 -25.70
C LYS A 317 12.80 -16.70 -25.78
N PHE A 318 11.55 -17.13 -25.97
CA PHE A 318 10.40 -16.24 -26.04
C PHE A 318 10.24 -15.36 -24.79
N LEU A 319 10.36 -15.97 -23.61
CA LEU A 319 10.24 -15.25 -22.34
C LEU A 319 11.42 -14.32 -22.08
N ARG A 320 12.65 -14.71 -22.44
CA ARG A 320 13.83 -13.85 -22.35
C ARG A 320 13.71 -12.63 -23.27
N ASP A 321 13.24 -12.83 -24.50
CA ASP A 321 12.99 -11.76 -25.46
C ASP A 321 11.90 -10.80 -24.92
N PHE A 322 10.85 -11.31 -24.30
CA PHE A 322 9.82 -10.49 -23.66
C PHE A 322 10.40 -9.61 -22.53
N ILE A 323 11.16 -10.20 -21.59
CA ILE A 323 11.73 -9.46 -20.45
C ILE A 323 12.76 -8.43 -20.89
N GLN A 324 13.58 -8.73 -21.90
CA GLN A 324 14.61 -7.81 -22.37
C GLN A 324 14.05 -6.62 -23.16
N ASN A 325 12.90 -6.79 -23.83
CA ASN A 325 12.33 -5.78 -24.72
C ASN A 325 11.12 -5.02 -24.11
N GLY A 326 10.67 -5.38 -22.90
CA GLY A 326 9.60 -4.70 -22.15
C GLY A 326 10.08 -3.51 -21.30
#